data_AF-A0A3R9XMD2-F1
#
_entry.id   AF-A0A3R9XMD2-F1
#
_cell.length_a   1.000
_cell.length_b   1.000
_cell.length_c   1.000
_cell.angle_alpha   90.00
_cell.angle_beta   90.00
_cell.angle_gamma   90.00
#
_symmetry.space_group_name_H-M   'P 1'
#
loop_
_entity.id
_entity.type
_entity.pdbx_description
1 polymer ?
#
loop_
_entity_poly.entity_id
_entity_poly.type
_entity_poly.pdbx_seq_one_letter_code
_entity_poly.pdbx_strand_id
1 'polypeptide(L)'
;MLVEQSPTLWVKVADGEWEKDGNWGGYLQVTCVTSNSTWIDSSNGWVRLQTWKVDPVTFYDMGPYYEIWQKSRETGRPLVIENDRLRFSDDKSRPGKFSLQDSTWD
;
A
#
# COMPACT_ATOMS: atom_id res chain seq x y z
N MET A 1 27.95 -5.89 7.26
CA MET A 1 26.63 -6.48 7.02
C MET A 1 25.72 -5.33 6.62
N LEU A 2 25.47 -5.15 5.32
CA LEU A 2 24.61 -4.06 4.85
C LEU A 2 23.18 -4.46 5.16
N VAL A 3 22.54 -3.73 6.08
CA VAL A 3 21.11 -3.85 6.31
C VAL A 3 20.45 -3.40 5.00
N GLU A 4 19.74 -4.31 4.31
CA GLU A 4 18.90 -3.93 3.17
C GLU A 4 17.91 -2.88 3.68
N GLN A 5 18.16 -1.60 3.37
CA GLN A 5 17.22 -0.53 3.62
C GLN A 5 16.07 -0.72 2.63
N SER A 6 15.10 -1.53 3.03
CA SER A 6 13.80 -1.59 2.36
C SER A 6 13.18 -0.20 2.49
N PRO A 7 12.75 0.44 1.39
CA PRO A 7 12.17 1.77 1.45
C PRO A 7 10.96 1.76 2.39
N THR A 8 10.97 2.63 3.40
CA THR A 8 9.92 2.68 4.40
C THR A 8 8.76 3.55 3.92
N LEU A 9 7.62 2.92 3.61
CA LEU A 9 6.38 3.62 3.32
C LEU A 9 5.60 3.80 4.63
N TRP A 10 5.52 5.04 5.11
CA TRP A 10 4.73 5.39 6.28
C TRP A 10 3.30 5.68 5.84
N VAL A 11 2.44 4.68 6.01
CA VAL A 11 1.02 4.74 5.71
C VAL A 11 0.24 4.11 6.84
N LYS A 12 -0.95 4.64 7.10
CA LYS A 12 -1.96 3.94 7.91
C LYS A 12 -3.09 3.48 7.02
N VAL A 13 -3.65 2.32 7.34
CA VAL A 13 -4.91 1.86 6.77
C VAL A 13 -6.02 2.60 7.52
N ALA A 14 -6.86 3.32 6.80
CA ALA A 14 -7.99 4.04 7.39
C ALA A 14 -9.29 3.65 6.70
N ASP A 15 -10.36 3.59 7.48
CA ASP A 15 -11.74 3.40 7.03
C ASP A 15 -11.96 2.17 6.14
N GLY A 16 -11.31 1.06 6.49
CA GLY A 16 -11.32 -0.19 5.74
C GLY A 16 -10.87 -1.37 6.59
N GLU A 17 -11.56 -1.61 7.70
CA GLU A 17 -11.49 -2.89 8.39
C GLU A 17 -12.54 -3.81 7.77
N TRP A 18 -12.37 -4.18 6.49
CA TRP A 18 -13.09 -5.34 5.99
C TRP A 18 -12.10 -6.49 5.84
N GLU A 19 -12.44 -7.61 6.46
CA GLU A 19 -11.72 -8.86 6.34
C GLU A 19 -12.58 -9.82 5.51
N LYS A 20 -12.02 -10.36 4.43
CA LYS A 20 -12.65 -11.42 3.65
C LYS A 20 -11.62 -12.47 3.28
N ASP A 21 -11.94 -13.72 3.62
CA ASP A 21 -11.10 -14.89 3.32
C ASP A 21 -9.65 -14.74 3.83
N GLY A 22 -9.48 -14.12 5.02
CA GLY A 22 -8.18 -13.84 5.64
C GLY A 22 -7.38 -12.68 5.00
N ASN A 23 -7.96 -11.99 4.02
CA ASN A 23 -7.40 -10.77 3.45
C ASN A 23 -8.12 -9.55 4.01
N TRP A 24 -7.38 -8.46 4.20
CA TRP A 24 -7.91 -7.21 4.71
C TRP A 24 -7.67 -6.09 3.69
N GLY A 25 -8.55 -5.08 3.66
CA GLY A 25 -8.44 -4.03 2.64
C GLY A 25 -9.01 -2.70 3.09
N GLY A 26 -8.35 -1.61 2.72
CA GLY A 26 -8.76 -0.27 3.13
C GLY A 26 -8.09 0.84 2.35
N TYR A 27 -8.27 2.07 2.81
CA TYR A 27 -7.68 3.24 2.17
C TYR A 27 -6.30 3.52 2.78
N LEU A 28 -5.33 3.77 1.91
CA LEU A 28 -3.97 4.14 2.33
C LEU A 28 -3.89 5.64 2.55
N GLN A 29 -3.65 6.06 3.79
CA GLN A 29 -3.35 7.44 4.13
C GLN A 29 -1.87 7.60 4.44
N VAL A 30 -1.22 8.59 3.83
CA VAL A 30 0.20 8.89 4.10
C VAL A 30 0.34 9.45 5.50
N THR A 31 1.19 8.83 6.33
CA THR A 31 1.53 9.32 7.67
C THR A 31 2.82 10.12 7.59
N CYS A 32 2.76 11.30 6.96
CA CYS A 32 3.85 12.26 6.93
C CYS A 32 3.37 13.60 7.48
N VAL A 33 4.14 14.21 8.40
CA VAL A 33 3.80 15.47 9.08
C VAL A 33 3.47 16.60 8.09
N THR A 34 4.12 16.60 6.93
CA THR A 34 3.91 17.61 5.87
C THR A 34 2.78 17.26 4.89
N SER A 35 2.18 16.07 4.99
CA SER A 35 1.15 15.57 4.08
C SER A 35 -0.04 14.96 4.82
N ASN A 36 -0.31 15.45 6.02
CA ASN A 36 -1.49 15.08 6.80
C ASN A 36 -2.77 15.18 5.94
N SER A 37 -3.66 14.20 6.11
CA SER A 37 -4.93 14.08 5.39
C SER A 37 -4.85 13.70 3.90
N THR A 38 -3.70 13.22 3.42
CA THR A 38 -3.52 12.87 2.01
C THR A 38 -3.57 11.36 1.78
N TRP A 39 -4.32 10.94 0.78
CA TRP A 39 -4.61 9.56 0.45
C TRP A 39 -3.82 9.12 -0.79
N ILE A 40 -3.37 7.87 -0.80
CA ILE A 40 -2.80 7.23 -1.99
C ILE A 40 -3.95 6.83 -2.90
N ASP A 41 -3.96 7.35 -4.13
CA ASP A 41 -4.86 6.80 -5.13
C ASP A 41 -4.42 5.39 -5.53
N SER A 42 -5.39 4.56 -5.91
CA SER A 42 -5.13 3.27 -6.51
C SER A 42 -5.54 3.26 -7.97
N SER A 43 -5.24 4.36 -8.67
CA SER A 43 -5.35 4.47 -10.12
C SER A 43 -4.17 3.77 -10.81
N ASN A 44 -4.35 3.33 -12.06
CA ASN A 44 -3.30 2.62 -12.79
C ASN A 44 -2.06 3.50 -13.00
N GLY A 45 -0.88 2.93 -12.76
CA GLY A 45 0.38 3.63 -12.95
C GLY A 45 0.87 4.36 -11.71
N TRP A 46 1.47 5.53 -11.89
CA TRP A 46 2.13 6.26 -10.81
C TRP A 46 1.13 6.74 -9.77
N VAL A 47 1.40 6.41 -8.51
CA VAL A 47 0.56 6.84 -7.38
C VAL A 47 0.55 8.35 -7.29
N ARG A 48 -0.65 8.90 -7.09
CA ARG A 48 -0.87 10.31 -6.80
C ARG A 48 -1.48 10.46 -5.43
N LEU A 49 -1.06 11.53 -4.79
CA LEU A 49 -1.62 12.03 -3.55
C LEU A 49 -2.96 12.73 -3.83
N GLN A 50 -3.99 12.37 -3.08
CA GLN A 50 -5.34 12.92 -3.22
C GLN A 50 -5.86 13.45 -1.89
N THR A 51 -6.68 14.50 -1.95
CA THR A 51 -7.31 15.07 -0.75
C THR A 51 -8.61 14.35 -0.34
N TRP A 52 -9.01 13.32 -1.09
CA TRP A 52 -10.15 12.45 -0.80
C TRP A 52 -9.80 10.98 -1.04
N LYS A 53 -10.63 10.08 -0.49
CA LYS A 53 -10.53 8.63 -0.71
C LYS A 53 -10.96 8.29 -2.13
N VAL A 54 -10.07 7.67 -2.90
CA VAL A 54 -10.37 7.22 -4.26
C VAL A 54 -10.85 5.78 -4.23
N ASP A 55 -9.92 4.84 -4.33
CA ASP A 55 -10.20 3.42 -4.44
C ASP A 55 -9.38 2.68 -3.37
N PRO A 56 -9.99 1.72 -2.65
CA PRO A 56 -9.29 0.95 -1.64
C PRO A 56 -8.25 0.01 -2.27
N VAL A 57 -7.31 -0.43 -1.44
CA VAL A 57 -6.34 -1.47 -1.78
C VAL A 57 -6.57 -2.69 -0.89
N THR A 58 -6.04 -3.83 -1.34
CA THR A 58 -6.03 -5.07 -0.56
C THR A 58 -4.62 -5.39 -0.12
N PHE A 59 -4.52 -5.81 1.14
CA PHE A 59 -3.30 -6.21 1.80
C PHE A 59 -3.26 -7.74 1.87
N TYR A 60 -2.17 -8.31 1.36
CA TYR A 60 -1.90 -9.73 1.47
C TYR A 60 -0.71 -9.92 2.41
N ASP A 61 -0.96 -10.59 3.53
CA ASP A 61 0.08 -10.99 4.46
C ASP A 61 0.91 -12.14 3.86
N MET A 62 2.24 -11.95 3.81
CA MET A 62 3.20 -12.94 3.30
C MET A 62 4.10 -13.50 4.40
N GLY A 63 3.83 -13.15 5.67
CA GLY A 63 4.64 -13.47 6.84
C GLY A 63 5.57 -12.31 7.22
N PRO A 64 6.76 -12.16 6.59
CA PRO A 64 7.69 -11.11 6.97
C PRO A 64 7.39 -9.74 6.31
N TYR A 65 6.40 -9.67 5.42
CA TYR A 65 6.03 -8.46 4.70
C TYR A 65 4.58 -8.55 4.19
N TYR A 66 4.06 -7.42 3.71
CA TYR A 66 2.79 -7.33 3.00
C TYR A 66 3.01 -7.01 1.53
N GLU A 67 2.16 -7.59 0.70
CA GLU A 67 1.93 -7.08 -0.65
C GLU A 67 0.66 -6.23 -0.67
N ILE A 68 0.72 -5.12 -1.40
CA ILE A 68 -0.41 -4.21 -1.55
C ILE A 68 -0.88 -4.28 -2.99
N TRP A 69 -2.17 -4.46 -3.20
CA TRP A 69 -2.75 -4.64 -4.53
C TRP A 69 -3.95 -3.71 -4.72
N GLN A 70 -4.07 -3.16 -5.93
CA GLN A 70 -5.38 -2.71 -6.42
C GLN A 70 -6.32 -3.90 -6.47
N LYS A 71 -7.52 -3.82 -5.89
CA LYS A 71 -8.52 -4.90 -5.99
C LYS A 71 -8.00 -6.25 -5.45
N SER A 72 -7.61 -7.19 -6.31
CA SER A 72 -7.12 -8.52 -5.93
C SER A 72 -5.91 -8.94 -6.77
N ARG A 73 -5.23 -10.02 -6.39
CA ARG A 73 -4.11 -10.60 -7.18
C ARG A 73 -4.54 -11.01 -8.59
N GLU A 74 -5.74 -11.55 -8.73
CA GLU A 74 -6.28 -12.08 -9.97
C GLU A 74 -6.60 -10.95 -10.95
N THR A 75 -7.28 -9.91 -10.47
CA THR A 75 -7.89 -8.88 -11.33
C THR A 75 -7.15 -7.54 -11.30
N GLY A 76 -6.27 -7.37 -10.33
CA GLY A 76 -5.63 -6.11 -10.00
C GLY A 76 -4.16 -6.02 -10.38
N ARG A 77 -3.49 -5.06 -9.74
CA ARG A 77 -2.08 -4.70 -9.96
C ARG A 77 -1.38 -4.56 -8.61
N PRO A 78 -0.15 -5.06 -8.46
CA PRO A 78 0.60 -4.83 -7.24
C PRO A 78 1.14 -3.40 -7.20
N LEU A 79 1.21 -2.86 -6.00
CA LEU A 79 2.02 -1.70 -5.71
C LEU A 79 3.49 -2.11 -5.75
N VAL A 80 4.31 -1.35 -6.47
CA VAL A 80 5.75 -1.55 -6.58
C VAL A 80 6.48 -0.24 -6.33
N ILE A 81 7.77 -0.36 -6.04
CA ILE A 81 8.69 0.76 -5.99
C ILE A 81 9.49 0.73 -7.30
N GLU A 82 9.27 1.74 -8.13
CA GLU A 82 9.94 1.90 -9.42
C GLU A 82 10.54 3.31 -9.46
N ASN A 83 11.86 3.42 -9.71
CA ASN A 83 12.58 4.72 -9.74
C ASN A 83 12.29 5.59 -8.50
N ASP A 84 12.39 4.99 -7.30
CA ASP A 84 12.14 5.63 -6.00
C ASP A 84 10.73 6.20 -5.81
N ARG A 85 9.76 5.74 -6.60
CA ARG A 85 8.36 6.17 -6.55
C ARG A 85 7.42 4.98 -6.54
N LEU A 86 6.23 5.20 -5.97
CA LEU A 86 5.19 4.18 -5.91
C LEU A 86 4.39 4.12 -7.22
N ARG A 87 4.15 2.90 -7.70
CA ARG A 87 3.40 2.64 -8.91
C ARG A 87 2.57 1.38 -8.80
N PHE A 88 1.35 1.37 -9.30
CA PHE A 88 0.64 0.13 -9.60
C PHE A 88 1.05 -0.39 -10.97
N SER A 89 1.72 -1.54 -10.98
CA SER A 89 2.36 -2.11 -12.17
C SER A 89 1.47 -3.12 -12.90
N ASP A 90 1.54 -3.16 -14.23
CA ASP A 90 0.97 -4.27 -15.00
C ASP A 90 1.78 -5.57 -14.85
N ASP A 91 3.05 -5.48 -14.45
CA ASP A 91 3.89 -6.64 -14.15
C ASP A 91 3.56 -7.19 -12.76
N LYS A 92 2.81 -8.30 -12.76
CA LYS A 92 2.40 -9.03 -11.54
C LYS A 92 3.50 -9.92 -10.96
N SER A 93 4.61 -10.13 -11.67
CA SER A 93 5.65 -11.08 -11.25
C SER A 93 6.56 -10.54 -10.14
N ARG A 94 6.51 -9.24 -9.87
CA ARG A 94 7.41 -8.56 -8.92
C ARG A 94 6.65 -7.59 -8.00
N PRO A 95 5.72 -8.09 -7.17
CA PRO A 95 5.03 -7.23 -6.21
C PRO A 95 6.02 -6.60 -5.23
N GLY A 96 5.75 -5.35 -4.84
CA GLY A 96 6.51 -4.67 -3.81
C GLY A 96 6.32 -5.36 -2.45
N LYS A 97 7.38 -5.36 -1.64
CA LYS A 97 7.37 -5.91 -0.28
C LYS A 97 7.38 -4.76 0.70
N PHE A 98 6.33 -4.63 1.48
CA PHE A 98 6.16 -3.50 2.40
C PHE A 98 6.08 -4.01 3.83
N SER A 99 6.78 -3.34 4.73
CA SER A 99 6.46 -3.41 6.16
C SER A 99 5.32 -2.43 6.41
N LEU A 100 4.24 -2.90 7.02
CA LEU A 100 3.17 -2.04 7.50
C LEU A 100 3.36 -1.83 8.98
N GLN A 101 3.32 -0.58 9.41
CA GLN A 101 3.19 -0.28 10.82
C GLN A 101 1.70 -0.16 11.12
N ASP A 102 1.17 -1.14 11.85
CA ASP A 102 -0.18 -1.06 12.39
C ASP A 102 -0.23 0.12 13.37
N SER A 103 -1.13 1.08 13.11
CA SER A 103 -1.27 2.29 13.91
C SER A 103 -2.12 2.07 15.16
N THR A 104 -1.95 0.93 15.83
CA THR A 104 -2.56 0.62 17.14
C THR A 104 -1.84 1.32 18.31
N TRP A 105 -1.20 2.46 18.08
CA TRP A 105 -0.54 3.23 19.14
C TRP A 105 -1.18 4.61 19.30
N ASP A 106 -2.00 4.69 20.36
CA ASP A 106 -2.58 5.82 21.11
C ASP A 106 -3.29 6.97 20.37
#